data_AF-X1NEK4-F1
#
_entry.id   AF-X1NEK4-F1
#
_cell.length_a   1.000
_cell.length_b   1.000
_cell.length_c   1.000
_cell.angle_alpha   90.00
_cell.angle_beta   90.00
_cell.angle_gamma   90.00
#
_symmetry.space_group_name_H-M   'P 1'
#
loop_
_entity.id
_entity.type
_entity.pdbx_description
1 polymer ?
#
loop_
_entity_poly.entity_id
_entity_poly.type
_entity_poly.pdbx_seq_one_letter_code
_entity_poly.pdbx_strand_id
1 'polypeptide(L)'
;GSWAHNTIVIDGLTQHRALGPPEEMPDPDRRFVIGEHFDFGEGWYRRAYSPRNAPLWGGKAQDREADKNAAIRDVQHQRSIFYLKGQYAIVCDRVLGEGEHQVDLLFHPAPIIQGEGINRNARAVQLEIDPNGSVVTRETEHSNVAILPAQGERFETLDIIGQKNPVRGWFALFAINPSHDIIYRCRQQLPLHFETVIQALPPGETEIKKVQSRQVISGQSATCAALTYDDDLFLISYDGPAEMTCCDVRFYGTALLLRTDVGGGGYSQAYMVDGKQLTLNGELVFS
;
A
#
# COMPACT_ATOMS: atom_id res chain seq x y z
N GLY A 1 -3.25 -16.28 -6.70
CA GLY A 1 -2.94 -15.12 -7.55
C GLY A 1 -2.84 -13.88 -6.68
N SER A 2 -2.96 -12.67 -7.23
CA SER A 2 -2.92 -11.41 -6.45
C SER A 2 -3.87 -11.38 -5.26
N TRP A 3 -5.03 -12.02 -5.36
CA TRP A 3 -6.05 -12.12 -4.29
C TRP A 3 -5.61 -12.73 -2.95
N ALA A 4 -4.41 -13.30 -2.87
CA ALA A 4 -3.86 -13.86 -1.64
C ALA A 4 -2.66 -13.05 -1.10
N HIS A 5 -2.48 -11.83 -1.61
CA HIS A 5 -1.34 -10.97 -1.34
C HIS A 5 -1.77 -9.53 -1.12
N ASN A 6 -1.00 -8.81 -0.32
CA ASN A 6 -1.21 -7.37 -0.09
C ASN A 6 -0.74 -6.60 -1.33
N THR A 7 -1.60 -6.44 -2.33
CA THR A 7 -1.30 -5.80 -3.63
C THR A 7 -2.59 -5.24 -4.22
N ILE A 8 -2.58 -4.83 -5.48
CA ILE A 8 -3.78 -4.39 -6.19
C ILE A 8 -4.29 -5.42 -7.19
N VAL A 9 -5.58 -5.32 -7.47
CA VAL A 9 -6.30 -6.02 -8.54
C VAL A 9 -7.05 -5.00 -9.38
N ILE A 10 -7.14 -5.24 -10.70
CA ILE A 10 -7.77 -4.34 -11.66
C ILE A 10 -8.89 -5.09 -12.38
N ASP A 11 -10.13 -4.62 -12.28
CA ASP A 11 -11.32 -5.25 -12.88
C ASP A 11 -11.48 -6.75 -12.51
N GLY A 12 -11.06 -7.11 -11.29
CA GLY A 12 -11.03 -8.50 -10.83
C GLY A 12 -9.90 -9.36 -11.41
N LEU A 13 -9.03 -8.79 -12.25
CA LEU A 13 -7.88 -9.42 -12.88
C LEU A 13 -6.63 -9.33 -12.01
N THR A 14 -5.82 -10.39 -12.02
CA THR A 14 -4.62 -10.50 -11.17
C THR A 14 -3.35 -10.27 -11.96
N GLN A 15 -2.29 -9.85 -11.26
CA GLN A 15 -0.95 -9.75 -11.82
C GLN A 15 -0.50 -11.12 -12.36
N HIS A 16 -0.30 -11.22 -13.67
CA HIS A 16 0.08 -12.42 -14.38
C HIS A 16 1.46 -12.32 -15.06
N ARG A 17 2.53 -12.47 -14.25
CA ARG A 17 3.93 -12.40 -14.71
C ARG A 17 4.27 -13.32 -15.89
N ALA A 18 3.65 -14.51 -15.96
CA ALA A 18 3.94 -15.52 -16.98
C ALA A 18 3.45 -15.19 -18.39
N LEU A 19 2.60 -14.15 -18.56
CA LEU A 19 2.17 -13.69 -19.88
C LEU A 19 3.11 -12.67 -20.53
N GLY A 20 4.15 -12.24 -19.80
CA GLY A 20 5.18 -11.33 -20.30
C GLY A 20 6.48 -12.05 -20.68
N PRO A 21 7.51 -11.30 -21.14
CA PRO A 21 8.85 -11.84 -21.32
C PRO A 21 9.41 -12.38 -19.98
N PRO A 22 10.50 -13.17 -19.98
CA PRO A 22 11.19 -13.54 -18.74
C PRO A 22 11.46 -12.32 -17.84
N GLU A 23 11.40 -12.51 -16.52
CA GLU A 23 11.72 -11.46 -15.55
C GLU A 23 13.23 -11.21 -15.55
N GLU A 24 13.63 -9.95 -15.73
CA GLU A 24 15.03 -9.58 -15.59
C GLU A 24 15.41 -9.64 -14.11
N MET A 25 16.59 -10.19 -13.84
CA MET A 25 17.09 -10.41 -12.49
C MET A 25 18.52 -9.85 -12.39
N PRO A 26 18.77 -8.83 -11.56
CA PRO A 26 17.82 -8.14 -10.68
C PRO A 26 16.74 -7.37 -11.46
N ASP A 27 15.53 -7.30 -10.92
CA ASP A 27 14.44 -6.50 -11.52
C ASP A 27 14.89 -5.02 -11.60
N PRO A 28 15.00 -4.45 -12.81
CA PRO A 28 15.52 -3.09 -13.02
C PRO A 28 14.54 -2.01 -12.54
N ASP A 29 13.27 -2.36 -12.35
CA ASP A 29 12.22 -1.44 -11.92
C ASP A 29 12.11 -1.33 -10.39
N ARG A 30 13.10 -1.82 -9.63
CA ARG A 30 13.12 -1.75 -8.17
C ARG A 30 14.20 -0.83 -7.64
N ARG A 31 13.89 -0.19 -6.53
CA ARG A 31 14.83 0.69 -5.82
C ARG A 31 14.68 0.51 -4.33
N PHE A 32 15.82 0.49 -3.62
CA PHE A 32 15.85 0.47 -2.16
C PHE A 32 16.83 1.52 -1.62
N VAL A 33 16.40 2.22 -0.58
CA VAL A 33 17.24 3.06 0.27
C VAL A 33 17.10 2.52 1.67
N ILE A 34 18.19 1.97 2.22
CA ILE A 34 18.20 1.41 3.57
C ILE A 34 18.99 2.37 4.46
N GLY A 35 18.32 2.98 5.42
CA GLY A 35 18.89 3.99 6.32
C GLY A 35 18.96 3.52 7.76
N GLU A 36 19.47 4.36 8.66
CA GLU A 36 19.49 4.05 10.10
C GLU A 36 18.09 4.14 10.72
N HIS A 37 17.32 5.17 10.34
CA HIS A 37 16.02 5.48 10.95
C HIS A 37 14.82 5.13 10.06
N PHE A 38 15.01 5.11 8.75
CA PHE A 38 13.96 4.80 7.80
C PHE A 38 14.50 3.92 6.67
N ASP A 39 13.60 3.18 6.04
CA ASP A 39 13.84 2.50 4.78
C ASP A 39 12.83 3.00 3.74
N PHE A 40 13.25 3.03 2.48
CA PHE A 40 12.39 3.29 1.35
C PHE A 40 12.56 2.19 0.31
N GLY A 41 11.46 1.61 -0.14
CA GLY A 41 11.43 0.64 -1.22
C GLY A 41 10.46 1.09 -2.31
N GLU A 42 10.80 0.87 -3.56
CA GLU A 42 9.95 1.14 -4.71
C GLU A 42 10.04 -0.02 -5.70
N GLY A 43 8.92 -0.33 -6.35
CA GLY A 43 8.87 -1.34 -7.41
C GLY A 43 7.72 -1.10 -8.38
N TRP A 44 7.88 -1.60 -9.61
CA TRP A 44 6.83 -1.59 -10.62
C TRP A 44 6.33 -2.99 -10.99
N TYR A 45 5.05 -3.03 -11.33
CA TYR A 45 4.44 -4.10 -12.09
C TYR A 45 3.90 -3.52 -13.40
N ARG A 46 4.58 -3.83 -14.51
CA ARG A 46 4.25 -3.33 -15.87
C ARG A 46 3.71 -4.42 -16.81
N ARG A 47 3.35 -5.58 -16.25
CA ARG A 47 2.94 -6.74 -17.04
C ARG A 47 1.42 -6.86 -17.07
N ALA A 48 0.94 -7.89 -17.77
CA ALA A 48 -0.48 -8.08 -17.98
C ALA A 48 -1.25 -8.40 -16.68
N TYR A 49 -2.47 -7.89 -16.57
CA TYR A 49 -3.45 -8.37 -15.59
C TYR A 49 -4.38 -9.36 -16.28
N SER A 50 -4.64 -10.52 -15.68
CA SER A 50 -5.55 -11.51 -16.27
C SER A 50 -6.27 -12.39 -15.22
N PRO A 51 -7.34 -13.11 -15.62
CA PRO A 51 -8.17 -13.88 -14.68
C PRO A 51 -7.44 -15.03 -13.97
N ARG A 52 -6.32 -15.53 -14.54
CA ARG A 52 -5.57 -16.71 -14.07
C ARG A 52 -6.46 -17.92 -13.80
N ASN A 53 -7.33 -18.26 -14.76
CA ASN A 53 -8.23 -19.41 -14.68
C ASN A 53 -7.49 -20.75 -14.76
N ALA A 54 -6.31 -20.77 -15.39
CA ALA A 54 -5.52 -22.00 -15.50
C ALA A 54 -4.92 -22.40 -14.12
N PRO A 55 -5.15 -23.64 -13.64
CA PRO A 55 -4.50 -24.11 -12.42
C PRO A 55 -2.98 -24.13 -12.58
N LEU A 56 -2.26 -23.86 -11.48
CA LEU A 56 -0.78 -23.83 -11.44
C LEU A 56 -0.16 -25.15 -11.95
N TRP A 57 -0.87 -26.27 -11.72
CA TRP A 57 -0.47 -27.61 -12.15
C TRP A 57 -1.54 -28.22 -13.04
N GLY A 58 -1.16 -28.71 -14.23
CA GLY A 58 -2.04 -29.50 -15.10
C GLY A 58 -3.12 -28.73 -15.87
N GLY A 59 -3.05 -27.40 -15.96
CA GLY A 59 -4.02 -26.60 -16.72
C GLY A 59 -4.04 -26.92 -18.22
N LYS A 60 -5.23 -26.85 -18.84
CA LYS A 60 -5.37 -27.09 -20.29
C LYS A 60 -4.76 -25.90 -21.05
N ALA A 61 -4.18 -26.18 -22.22
CA ALA A 61 -3.62 -25.13 -23.08
C ALA A 61 -4.68 -24.07 -23.47
N GLN A 62 -5.94 -24.47 -23.61
CA GLN A 62 -7.08 -23.59 -23.92
C GLN A 62 -7.33 -22.55 -22.82
N ASP A 63 -7.23 -22.92 -21.54
CA ASP A 63 -7.44 -22.01 -20.41
C ASP A 63 -6.38 -20.90 -20.41
N ARG A 64 -5.14 -21.24 -20.76
CA ARG A 64 -4.04 -20.28 -20.89
C ARG A 64 -4.24 -19.31 -22.05
N GLU A 65 -4.83 -19.77 -23.15
CA GLU A 65 -5.12 -18.91 -24.30
C GLU A 65 -6.28 -17.96 -24.01
N ALA A 66 -7.33 -18.44 -23.33
CA ALA A 66 -8.41 -17.59 -22.85
C ALA A 66 -7.87 -16.50 -21.88
N ASP A 67 -7.00 -16.87 -20.94
CA ASP A 67 -6.35 -15.92 -20.03
C ASP A 67 -5.52 -14.87 -20.76
N LYS A 68 -4.82 -15.22 -21.87
CA LYS A 68 -4.06 -14.27 -22.68
C LYS A 68 -4.94 -13.26 -23.40
N ASN A 69 -6.06 -13.73 -23.94
CA ASN A 69 -7.00 -12.93 -24.72
C ASN A 69 -7.78 -11.96 -23.83
N ALA A 70 -8.11 -12.37 -22.61
CA ALA A 70 -8.77 -11.52 -21.62
C ALA A 70 -7.82 -10.57 -20.87
N ALA A 71 -6.51 -10.62 -21.14
CA ALA A 71 -5.54 -9.85 -20.38
C ALA A 71 -5.47 -8.39 -20.83
N ILE A 72 -5.46 -7.47 -19.88
CA ILE A 72 -5.15 -6.05 -20.09
C ILE A 72 -3.65 -5.81 -19.88
N ARG A 73 -3.05 -4.88 -20.63
CA ARG A 73 -1.57 -4.70 -20.70
C ARG A 73 -1.12 -3.23 -20.64
N ASP A 74 -2.07 -2.33 -20.73
CA ASP A 74 -1.94 -0.88 -20.67
C ASP A 74 -2.00 -0.35 -19.23
N VAL A 75 -2.41 -1.18 -18.26
CA VAL A 75 -2.39 -0.82 -16.84
C VAL A 75 -1.07 -1.20 -16.18
N GLN A 76 -0.43 -0.24 -15.52
CA GLN A 76 0.80 -0.42 -14.75
C GLN A 76 0.58 -0.01 -13.29
N HIS A 77 1.31 -0.65 -12.38
CA HIS A 77 1.24 -0.37 -10.95
C HIS A 77 2.63 -0.08 -10.40
N GLN A 78 2.77 1.02 -9.69
CA GLN A 78 3.95 1.36 -8.90
C GLN A 78 3.56 1.30 -7.43
N ARG A 79 4.42 0.71 -6.61
CA ARG A 79 4.31 0.81 -5.16
C ARG A 79 5.61 1.34 -4.57
N SER A 80 5.47 2.36 -3.75
CA SER A 80 6.54 2.90 -2.91
C SER A 80 6.16 2.69 -1.45
N ILE A 81 7.12 2.27 -0.63
CA ILE A 81 6.94 2.01 0.81
C ILE A 81 7.98 2.83 1.54
N PHE A 82 7.52 3.77 2.37
CA PHE A 82 8.37 4.48 3.32
C PHE A 82 8.15 3.90 4.71
N TYR A 83 9.15 3.23 5.27
CA TYR A 83 9.06 2.63 6.61
C TYR A 83 9.89 3.42 7.59
N LEU A 84 9.24 4.06 8.56
CA LEU A 84 9.91 4.65 9.70
C LEU A 84 10.10 3.57 10.77
N LYS A 85 11.36 3.20 11.03
CA LYS A 85 11.69 1.99 11.77
C LYS A 85 11.10 1.98 13.17
N GLY A 86 10.38 0.90 13.47
CA GLY A 86 9.74 0.66 14.76
C GLY A 86 8.49 1.53 15.01
N GLN A 87 8.01 2.27 14.02
CA GLN A 87 6.88 3.18 14.19
C GLN A 87 5.72 2.85 13.24
N TYR A 88 5.85 3.18 11.95
CA TYR A 88 4.79 2.96 10.97
C TYR A 88 5.37 2.92 9.55
N ALA A 89 4.57 2.40 8.61
CA ALA A 89 4.87 2.44 7.19
C ALA A 89 3.84 3.28 6.44
N ILE A 90 4.27 3.99 5.40
CA ILE A 90 3.39 4.63 4.42
C ILE A 90 3.54 3.85 3.12
N VAL A 91 2.44 3.28 2.64
CA VAL A 91 2.33 2.56 1.37
C VAL A 91 1.68 3.49 0.36
N CYS A 92 2.43 3.84 -0.68
CA CYS A 92 2.02 4.72 -1.75
C CYS A 92 1.84 3.89 -3.02
N ASP A 93 0.61 3.79 -3.50
CA ASP A 93 0.25 3.03 -4.68
C ASP A 93 -0.15 3.99 -5.80
N ARG A 94 0.48 3.85 -6.97
CA ARG A 94 0.11 4.59 -8.20
C ARG A 94 -0.28 3.60 -9.29
N VAL A 95 -1.39 3.87 -9.95
CA VAL A 95 -1.88 3.08 -11.08
C VAL A 95 -1.92 3.97 -12.32
N LEU A 96 -1.21 3.54 -13.35
CA LEU A 96 -1.19 4.19 -14.66
C LEU A 96 -2.02 3.36 -15.65
N GLY A 97 -2.60 4.04 -16.63
CA GLY A 97 -3.42 3.45 -17.68
C GLY A 97 -4.37 4.51 -18.24
N GLU A 98 -5.32 4.08 -19.06
CA GLU A 98 -6.34 4.94 -19.64
C GLU A 98 -7.74 4.38 -19.35
N GLY A 99 -8.75 5.24 -19.27
CA GLY A 99 -10.14 4.81 -19.10
C GLY A 99 -10.54 4.53 -17.64
N GLU A 100 -11.77 4.05 -17.48
CA GLU A 100 -12.37 3.78 -16.18
C GLU A 100 -12.08 2.33 -15.77
N HIS A 101 -11.54 2.14 -14.57
CA HIS A 101 -11.27 0.82 -14.03
C HIS A 101 -11.79 0.69 -12.62
N GLN A 102 -12.15 -0.54 -12.23
CA GLN A 102 -12.29 -0.89 -10.83
C GLN A 102 -10.90 -1.25 -10.27
N VAL A 103 -10.48 -0.56 -9.21
CA VAL A 103 -9.24 -0.86 -8.50
C VAL A 103 -9.58 -1.37 -7.10
N ASP A 104 -9.05 -2.54 -6.77
CA ASP A 104 -9.16 -3.17 -5.47
C ASP A 104 -7.77 -3.20 -4.82
N LEU A 105 -7.55 -2.46 -3.73
CA LEU A 105 -6.37 -2.60 -2.88
C LEU A 105 -6.63 -3.65 -1.80
N LEU A 106 -5.72 -4.61 -1.67
CA LEU A 106 -5.90 -5.77 -0.80
C LEU A 106 -4.98 -5.70 0.41
N PHE A 107 -5.53 -6.03 1.58
CA PHE A 107 -4.78 -6.20 2.81
C PHE A 107 -5.25 -7.44 3.59
N HIS A 108 -4.29 -8.22 4.06
CA HIS A 108 -4.50 -9.44 4.83
C HIS A 108 -3.76 -9.32 6.17
N PRO A 109 -4.45 -8.95 7.25
CA PRO A 109 -3.90 -9.04 8.60
C PRO A 109 -3.46 -10.47 8.90
N ALA A 110 -2.34 -10.62 9.61
CA ALA A 110 -1.89 -11.92 10.04
C ALA A 110 -2.89 -12.50 11.06
N PRO A 111 -3.30 -13.78 10.93
CA PRO A 111 -4.16 -14.41 11.93
C PRO A 111 -3.41 -14.64 13.24
N ILE A 112 -4.14 -14.84 14.33
CA ILE A 112 -3.56 -15.27 15.60
C ILE A 112 -3.25 -16.76 15.53
N ILE A 113 -1.98 -17.11 15.72
CA ILE A 113 -1.52 -18.50 15.82
C ILE A 113 -1.53 -18.92 17.29
N GLN A 114 -2.19 -20.03 17.58
CA GLN A 114 -2.33 -20.59 18.92
C GLN A 114 -1.89 -22.05 18.95
N GLY A 115 -1.46 -22.53 20.11
CA GLY A 115 -0.99 -23.91 20.31
C GLY A 115 0.46 -24.13 19.86
N GLU A 116 0.93 -25.36 20.02
CA GLU A 116 2.32 -25.76 19.76
C GLU A 116 2.40 -27.03 18.90
N GLY A 117 3.49 -27.14 18.13
CA GLY A 117 3.77 -28.30 17.29
C GLY A 117 2.63 -28.64 16.34
N ILE A 118 2.15 -29.90 16.41
CA ILE A 118 1.07 -30.43 15.58
C ILE A 118 -0.31 -29.87 15.92
N ASN A 119 -0.47 -29.25 17.09
CA ASN A 119 -1.74 -28.68 17.55
C ASN A 119 -1.86 -27.18 17.23
N ARG A 120 -0.96 -26.64 16.41
CA ARG A 120 -1.04 -25.25 15.97
C ARG A 120 -2.31 -25.02 15.17
N ASN A 121 -3.06 -23.99 15.57
CA ASN A 121 -4.22 -23.51 14.83
C ASN A 121 -4.10 -22.01 14.59
N ALA A 122 -4.83 -21.52 13.59
CA ALA A 122 -4.94 -20.10 13.28
C ALA A 122 -6.40 -19.67 13.42
N ARG A 123 -6.63 -18.51 14.02
CA ARG A 123 -7.94 -17.84 13.99
C ARG A 123 -7.81 -16.45 13.40
N ALA A 124 -8.88 -15.97 12.77
CA ALA A 124 -8.96 -14.57 12.40
C ALA A 124 -8.78 -13.68 13.65
N VAL A 125 -8.20 -12.51 13.41
CA VAL A 125 -8.15 -11.43 14.40
C VAL A 125 -9.55 -10.85 14.60
N GLN A 126 -9.79 -10.19 15.73
CA GLN A 126 -10.95 -9.29 15.84
C GLN A 126 -10.67 -8.04 15.00
N LEU A 127 -11.69 -7.55 14.28
CA LEU A 127 -11.54 -6.46 13.32
C LEU A 127 -12.66 -5.43 13.51
N GLU A 128 -12.28 -4.16 13.44
CA GLU A 128 -13.17 -3.00 13.47
C GLU A 128 -12.93 -2.17 12.20
N ILE A 129 -14.02 -1.68 11.59
CA ILE A 129 -13.98 -0.80 10.42
C ILE A 129 -14.68 0.50 10.77
N ASP A 130 -13.94 1.60 10.76
CA ASP A 130 -14.46 2.93 11.04
C ASP A 130 -15.19 3.51 9.81
N PRO A 131 -16.13 4.47 10.00
CA PRO A 131 -16.84 5.11 8.89
C PRO A 131 -15.95 5.83 7.88
N ASN A 132 -14.71 6.18 8.25
CA ASN A 132 -13.73 6.78 7.34
C ASN A 132 -12.92 5.74 6.54
N GLY A 133 -13.26 4.46 6.65
CA GLY A 133 -12.56 3.35 6.01
C GLY A 133 -11.33 2.85 6.78
N SER A 134 -10.99 3.40 7.94
CA SER A 134 -9.88 2.86 8.74
C SER A 134 -10.23 1.46 9.22
N VAL A 135 -9.28 0.53 9.12
CA VAL A 135 -9.46 -0.85 9.60
C VAL A 135 -8.45 -1.14 10.69
N VAL A 136 -8.93 -1.64 11.83
CA VAL A 136 -8.09 -1.86 13.02
C VAL A 136 -8.32 -3.27 13.54
N THR A 137 -7.25 -4.01 13.80
CA THR A 137 -7.37 -5.26 14.55
C THR A 137 -7.50 -4.96 16.05
N ARG A 138 -8.29 -5.75 16.80
CA ARG A 138 -8.63 -5.47 18.21
C ARG A 138 -8.41 -6.67 19.11
N GLU A 139 -7.17 -7.13 19.20
CA GLU A 139 -6.74 -8.19 20.10
C GLU A 139 -6.28 -7.61 21.45
N THR A 140 -6.65 -8.27 22.55
CA THR A 140 -6.31 -7.81 23.91
C THR A 140 -4.91 -8.23 24.36
N GLU A 141 -4.47 -9.42 23.96
CA GLU A 141 -3.20 -10.02 24.38
C GLU A 141 -2.12 -10.01 23.28
N HIS A 142 -2.44 -9.42 22.13
CA HIS A 142 -1.56 -9.36 20.97
C HIS A 142 -1.42 -7.93 20.47
N SER A 143 -0.34 -7.68 19.73
CA SER A 143 -0.20 -6.43 18.98
C SER A 143 -1.27 -6.36 17.89
N ASN A 144 -1.71 -5.14 17.63
CA ASN A 144 -2.68 -4.82 16.60
C ASN A 144 -2.04 -4.08 15.43
N VAL A 145 -2.79 -3.98 14.35
CA VAL A 145 -2.43 -3.15 13.19
C VAL A 145 -3.63 -2.29 12.82
N ALA A 146 -3.36 -1.02 12.54
CA ALA A 146 -4.32 -0.13 11.90
C ALA A 146 -3.89 0.14 10.45
N ILE A 147 -4.84 0.06 9.54
CA ILE A 147 -4.70 0.32 8.11
C ILE A 147 -5.52 1.57 7.83
N LEU A 148 -4.84 2.65 7.53
CA LEU A 148 -5.37 4.01 7.56
C LEU A 148 -5.25 4.66 6.17
N PRO A 149 -6.25 4.50 5.28
CA PRO A 149 -6.22 5.10 3.95
C PRO A 149 -6.39 6.62 4.03
N ALA A 150 -5.51 7.38 3.37
CA ALA A 150 -5.56 8.84 3.34
C ALA A 150 -6.73 9.40 2.51
N GLN A 151 -7.27 8.58 1.62
CA GLN A 151 -8.46 8.84 0.80
C GLN A 151 -9.59 7.85 1.11
N GLY A 152 -9.72 7.43 2.37
CA GLY A 152 -10.65 6.38 2.78
C GLY A 152 -12.10 6.60 2.33
N GLU A 153 -12.55 7.86 2.29
CA GLU A 153 -13.88 8.24 1.83
C GLU A 153 -14.14 7.96 0.34
N ARG A 154 -13.10 7.73 -0.46
CA ARG A 154 -13.21 7.38 -1.89
C ARG A 154 -13.42 5.89 -2.13
N PHE A 155 -13.29 5.07 -1.09
CA PHE A 155 -13.33 3.62 -1.20
C PHE A 155 -14.58 3.04 -0.54
N GLU A 156 -15.16 2.04 -1.20
CA GLU A 156 -15.93 1.02 -0.51
C GLU A 156 -14.95 0.10 0.23
N THR A 157 -15.10 -0.01 1.55
CA THR A 157 -14.29 -0.91 2.38
C THR A 157 -15.05 -2.22 2.59
N LEU A 158 -14.48 -3.34 2.14
CA LEU A 158 -15.06 -4.68 2.29
C LEU A 158 -14.18 -5.54 3.19
N ASP A 159 -14.80 -6.41 3.98
CA ASP A 159 -14.13 -7.49 4.70
C ASP A 159 -14.75 -8.83 4.31
N ILE A 160 -13.94 -9.69 3.70
CA ILE A 160 -14.36 -11.03 3.29
C ILE A 160 -13.64 -12.07 4.14
N ILE A 161 -14.40 -12.96 4.79
CA ILE A 161 -13.87 -14.04 5.62
C ILE A 161 -14.45 -15.39 5.21
N GLY A 162 -13.60 -16.34 4.85
CA GLY A 162 -13.98 -17.73 4.59
C GLY A 162 -14.94 -17.95 3.41
N GLN A 163 -14.94 -17.08 2.40
CA GLN A 163 -15.81 -17.22 1.23
C GLN A 163 -15.31 -18.35 0.32
N LYS A 164 -16.21 -19.23 -0.11
CA LYS A 164 -15.86 -20.41 -0.94
C LYS A 164 -16.00 -20.20 -2.45
N ASN A 165 -16.81 -19.23 -2.88
CA ASN A 165 -17.03 -18.96 -4.30
C ASN A 165 -17.25 -17.45 -4.58
N PRO A 166 -16.32 -16.76 -5.24
CA PRO A 166 -14.91 -17.15 -5.39
C PRO A 166 -14.23 -17.40 -4.03
N VAL A 167 -13.13 -18.18 -4.03
CA VAL A 167 -12.37 -18.48 -2.80
C VAL A 167 -11.65 -17.23 -2.32
N ARG A 168 -12.00 -16.70 -1.13
CA ARG A 168 -11.45 -15.47 -0.53
C ARG A 168 -11.45 -15.55 1.01
N GLY A 169 -10.53 -14.84 1.66
CA GLY A 169 -10.46 -14.79 3.13
C GLY A 169 -10.06 -16.11 3.79
N TRP A 170 -8.95 -16.71 3.36
CA TRP A 170 -8.43 -17.96 3.93
C TRP A 170 -6.93 -17.87 4.22
N PHE A 171 -6.50 -18.47 5.33
CA PHE A 171 -5.11 -18.71 5.68
C PHE A 171 -4.82 -20.22 5.63
N ALA A 172 -3.65 -20.62 5.12
CA ALA A 172 -3.38 -22.03 4.78
C ALA A 172 -2.03 -22.58 5.28
N LEU A 173 -1.33 -21.92 6.21
CA LEU A 173 0.01 -22.37 6.63
C LEU A 173 0.00 -23.62 7.55
N PHE A 174 -1.01 -23.76 8.41
CA PHE A 174 -1.12 -24.88 9.37
C PHE A 174 -2.41 -25.70 9.22
N ALA A 175 -3.47 -25.03 8.77
CA ALA A 175 -4.75 -25.59 8.35
C ALA A 175 -5.43 -24.54 7.46
N ILE A 176 -6.51 -24.92 6.78
CA ILE A 176 -7.34 -23.97 6.02
C ILE A 176 -8.32 -23.33 7.01
N ASN A 177 -7.96 -22.13 7.47
CA ASN A 177 -8.77 -21.37 8.44
C ASN A 177 -9.27 -20.08 7.79
N PRO A 178 -10.50 -19.64 8.11
CA PRO A 178 -10.96 -18.31 7.71
C PRO A 178 -10.03 -17.21 8.24
N SER A 179 -9.77 -16.21 7.42
CA SER A 179 -8.95 -15.03 7.74
C SER A 179 -9.50 -13.82 6.99
N HIS A 180 -9.20 -12.62 7.47
CA HIS A 180 -9.65 -11.39 6.84
C HIS A 180 -8.98 -11.15 5.47
N ASP A 181 -9.79 -10.60 4.58
CA ASP A 181 -9.42 -10.15 3.25
C ASP A 181 -10.07 -8.79 3.05
N ILE A 182 -9.32 -7.77 3.45
CA ILE A 182 -9.75 -6.39 3.46
C ILE A 182 -9.54 -5.83 2.06
N ILE A 183 -10.57 -5.21 1.51
CA ILE A 183 -10.55 -4.61 0.18
C ILE A 183 -10.94 -3.15 0.27
N TYR A 184 -10.08 -2.27 -0.22
CA TYR A 184 -10.48 -0.90 -0.56
C TYR A 184 -10.78 -0.84 -2.06
N ARG A 185 -12.05 -0.71 -2.40
CA ARG A 185 -12.54 -0.74 -3.78
C ARG A 185 -12.98 0.63 -4.24
N CYS A 186 -12.52 1.05 -5.41
CA CYS A 186 -13.05 2.22 -6.10
C CYS A 186 -13.19 1.95 -7.60
N ARG A 187 -14.00 2.77 -8.28
CA ARG A 187 -14.13 2.80 -9.74
C ARG A 187 -13.83 4.22 -10.21
N GLN A 188 -12.73 4.40 -10.93
CA GLN A 188 -12.21 5.73 -11.28
C GLN A 188 -11.46 5.72 -12.62
N GLN A 189 -11.31 6.92 -13.19
CA GLN A 189 -10.42 7.15 -14.34
C GLN A 189 -8.96 7.02 -13.92
N LEU A 190 -8.17 6.31 -14.74
CA LEU A 190 -6.71 6.31 -14.64
C LEU A 190 -6.11 7.54 -15.35
N PRO A 191 -4.93 8.05 -14.91
CA PRO A 191 -4.12 7.57 -13.79
C PRO A 191 -4.65 8.00 -12.42
N LEU A 192 -4.27 7.26 -11.38
CA LEU A 192 -4.62 7.56 -10.00
C LEU A 192 -3.52 7.15 -9.02
N HIS A 193 -3.61 7.64 -7.79
CA HIS A 193 -2.73 7.26 -6.70
C HIS A 193 -3.48 7.27 -5.37
N PHE A 194 -2.94 6.53 -4.41
CA PHE A 194 -3.49 6.41 -3.06
C PHE A 194 -2.38 6.17 -2.05
N GLU A 195 -2.56 6.69 -0.85
CA GLU A 195 -1.61 6.52 0.24
C GLU A 195 -2.30 5.89 1.45
N THR A 196 -1.65 4.88 2.03
CA THR A 196 -2.15 4.16 3.20
C THR A 196 -1.09 4.12 4.28
N VAL A 197 -1.42 4.54 5.49
CA VAL A 197 -0.53 4.38 6.65
C VAL A 197 -0.84 3.05 7.33
N ILE A 198 0.21 2.27 7.60
CA ILE A 198 0.16 1.05 8.40
C ILE A 198 0.78 1.36 9.75
N GLN A 199 -0.06 1.49 10.77
CA GLN A 199 0.35 1.73 12.15
C GLN A 199 0.41 0.42 12.90
N ALA A 200 1.57 0.11 13.47
CA ALA A 200 1.67 -0.95 14.47
C ALA A 200 1.14 -0.42 15.81
N LEU A 201 0.32 -1.23 16.48
CA LEU A 201 -0.24 -0.95 17.79
C LEU A 201 0.31 -2.00 18.77
N PRO A 202 1.27 -1.65 19.63
CA PRO A 202 1.72 -2.52 20.72
C PRO A 202 0.55 -3.06 21.58
N PRO A 203 0.74 -4.18 22.29
CA PRO A 203 -0.31 -4.71 23.17
C PRO A 203 -0.77 -3.66 24.18
N GLY A 204 -2.08 -3.44 24.26
CA GLY A 204 -2.69 -2.43 25.12
C GLY A 204 -2.81 -1.03 24.50
N GLU A 205 -2.17 -0.76 23.36
CA GLU A 205 -2.37 0.49 22.61
C GLU A 205 -3.63 0.41 21.75
N THR A 206 -4.53 1.37 21.93
CA THR A 206 -5.82 1.40 21.24
C THR A 206 -6.01 2.62 20.35
N GLU A 207 -5.16 3.63 20.52
CA GLU A 207 -5.26 4.91 19.83
C GLU A 207 -4.72 4.79 18.41
N ILE A 208 -5.59 5.06 17.46
CA ILE A 208 -5.19 5.22 16.06
C ILE A 208 -4.96 6.70 15.80
N LYS A 209 -3.89 6.99 15.07
CA LYS A 209 -3.60 8.35 14.64
C LYS A 209 -4.44 8.74 13.43
N LYS A 210 -4.64 10.03 13.23
CA LYS A 210 -5.43 10.56 12.13
C LYS A 210 -4.60 10.66 10.85
N VAL A 211 -5.08 10.07 9.76
CA VAL A 211 -4.51 10.29 8.42
C VAL A 211 -5.39 11.25 7.64
N GLN A 212 -4.78 12.19 6.91
CA GLN A 212 -5.50 13.07 6.01
C GLN A 212 -4.67 13.40 4.77
N SER A 213 -5.23 13.20 3.58
CA SER A 213 -4.62 13.67 2.34
C SER A 213 -4.53 15.20 2.28
N ARG A 214 -3.44 15.72 1.71
CA ARG A 214 -3.15 17.13 1.54
C ARG A 214 -2.97 17.47 0.06
N GLN A 215 -3.31 18.71 -0.29
CA GLN A 215 -3.04 19.25 -1.62
C GLN A 215 -1.56 19.53 -1.76
N VAL A 216 -0.98 19.08 -2.87
CA VAL A 216 0.42 19.34 -3.24
C VAL A 216 0.45 20.08 -4.56
N ILE A 217 1.28 21.12 -4.63
CA ILE A 217 1.58 21.84 -5.87
C ILE A 217 2.92 21.32 -6.36
N SER A 218 2.97 20.81 -7.59
CA SER A 218 4.21 20.39 -8.24
C SER A 218 4.62 21.38 -9.33
N GLY A 219 5.91 21.73 -9.38
CA GLY A 219 6.44 22.65 -10.40
C GLY A 219 6.56 22.03 -11.80
N GLN A 220 6.45 20.70 -11.89
CA GLN A 220 6.54 19.90 -13.11
C GLN A 220 5.25 19.08 -13.26
N SER A 221 5.00 18.50 -14.45
CA SER A 221 3.92 17.53 -14.71
C SER A 221 4.09 16.19 -13.97
N ALA A 222 4.83 16.19 -12.86
CA ALA A 222 5.07 15.04 -12.00
C ALA A 222 3.82 14.76 -11.15
N THR A 223 3.49 13.48 -11.02
CA THR A 223 2.46 13.01 -10.10
C THR A 223 3.04 13.05 -8.69
N CYS A 224 2.46 13.86 -7.82
CA CYS A 224 2.89 14.02 -6.44
C CYS A 224 1.71 13.84 -5.49
N ALA A 225 2.00 13.43 -4.26
CA ALA A 225 1.02 13.33 -3.19
C ALA A 225 1.57 13.87 -1.88
N ALA A 226 0.65 14.26 -1.00
CA ALA A 226 0.95 14.62 0.37
C ALA A 226 -0.12 14.10 1.33
N LEU A 227 0.29 13.76 2.55
CA LEU A 227 -0.62 13.43 3.65
C LEU A 227 -0.05 13.90 4.97
N THR A 228 -0.93 14.07 5.95
CA THR A 228 -0.54 14.17 7.36
C THR A 228 -0.90 12.89 8.11
N TYR A 229 -0.03 12.49 9.04
CA TYR A 229 -0.25 11.41 10.00
C TYR A 229 -0.11 12.01 11.41
N ASP A 230 -1.24 12.33 12.01
CA ASP A 230 -1.37 13.37 13.03
C ASP A 230 -0.62 14.64 12.59
N ASP A 231 0.48 14.96 13.27
CA ASP A 231 1.27 16.16 13.05
C ASP A 231 2.47 15.92 12.11
N ASP A 232 2.73 14.68 11.69
CA ASP A 232 3.78 14.38 10.73
C ASP A 232 3.32 14.72 9.31
N LEU A 233 4.17 15.34 8.49
CA LEU A 233 3.88 15.64 7.09
C LEU A 233 4.70 14.75 6.16
N PHE A 234 4.04 14.06 5.25
CA PHE A 234 4.68 13.25 4.21
C PHE A 234 4.38 13.81 2.82
N LEU A 235 5.42 13.87 1.98
CA LEU A 235 5.33 14.20 0.56
C LEU A 235 6.05 13.11 -0.26
N ILE A 236 5.49 12.79 -1.42
CA ILE A 236 6.12 11.88 -2.39
C ILE A 236 5.88 12.37 -3.82
N SER A 237 6.91 12.25 -4.65
CA SER A 237 6.80 12.30 -6.10
C SER A 237 7.00 10.89 -6.65
N TYR A 238 6.07 10.48 -7.50
CA TYR A 238 6.07 9.15 -8.10
C TYR A 238 6.96 9.05 -9.35
N ASP A 239 7.40 10.20 -9.90
CA ASP A 239 8.21 10.28 -11.12
C ASP A 239 9.71 10.50 -10.85
N GLY A 240 10.14 10.31 -9.60
CA GLY A 240 11.52 10.59 -9.16
C GLY A 240 11.64 11.96 -8.48
N PRO A 241 12.85 12.54 -8.36
CA PRO A 241 13.03 13.82 -7.69
C PRO A 241 12.26 14.95 -8.37
N ALA A 242 11.29 15.54 -7.68
CA ALA A 242 10.47 16.64 -8.19
C ALA A 242 10.27 17.72 -7.12
N GLU A 243 10.01 18.94 -7.58
CA GLU A 243 9.68 20.04 -6.69
C GLU A 243 8.22 19.93 -6.25
N MET A 244 8.01 19.89 -4.94
CA MET A 244 6.72 19.74 -4.28
C MET A 244 6.54 20.84 -3.23
N THR A 245 5.36 21.44 -3.21
CA THR A 245 4.96 22.42 -2.19
C THR A 245 3.66 21.96 -1.54
N CYS A 246 3.67 21.87 -0.21
CA CYS A 246 2.48 21.58 0.60
C CYS A 246 2.53 22.49 1.83
N CYS A 247 1.50 23.32 2.02
CA CYS A 247 1.47 24.32 3.10
C CYS A 247 2.69 25.27 3.04
N ASP A 248 3.43 25.40 4.14
CA ASP A 248 4.64 26.19 4.34
C ASP A 248 5.93 25.42 4.00
N VAL A 249 5.80 24.20 3.45
CA VAL A 249 6.91 23.31 3.12
C VAL A 249 7.11 23.27 1.61
N ARG A 250 8.33 23.56 1.17
CA ARG A 250 8.79 23.36 -0.21
C ARG A 250 9.98 22.41 -0.21
N PHE A 251 9.87 21.33 -0.96
CA PHE A 251 10.85 20.25 -1.02
C PHE A 251 11.20 19.91 -2.46
N TYR A 252 12.48 19.71 -2.75
CA TYR A 252 12.93 19.13 -4.00
C TYR A 252 13.59 17.77 -3.73
N GLY A 253 12.94 16.69 -4.15
CA GLY A 253 13.40 15.31 -3.95
C GLY A 253 12.30 14.30 -4.27
N THR A 254 12.51 13.03 -3.94
CA THR A 254 11.55 11.94 -4.23
C THR A 254 10.54 11.77 -3.12
N ALA A 255 10.98 11.71 -1.86
CA ALA A 255 10.07 11.59 -0.72
C ALA A 255 10.62 12.37 0.48
N LEU A 256 9.71 12.96 1.25
CA LEU A 256 10.01 13.68 2.48
C LEU A 256 9.04 13.21 3.56
N LEU A 257 9.57 12.89 4.73
CA LEU A 257 8.80 12.83 5.97
C LEU A 257 9.36 13.89 6.94
N LEU A 258 8.52 14.83 7.34
CA LEU A 258 8.79 15.77 8.42
C LEU A 258 8.09 15.30 9.70
N ARG A 259 8.86 15.17 10.77
CA ARG A 259 8.35 14.88 12.11
C ARG A 259 8.18 16.17 12.87
N THR A 260 7.09 16.28 13.62
CA THR A 260 6.84 17.39 14.55
C THR A 260 7.30 17.04 15.96
N ASP A 261 7.73 18.06 16.70
CA ASP A 261 8.02 17.91 18.13
C ASP A 261 6.73 17.67 18.93
N VAL A 262 6.87 16.89 20.01
CA VAL A 262 5.81 16.71 21.01
C VAL A 262 5.51 18.07 21.64
N GLY A 263 4.39 18.69 21.25
CA GLY A 263 4.00 20.04 21.67
C GLY A 263 3.74 21.04 20.53
N GLY A 264 3.88 20.63 19.25
CA GLY A 264 3.37 21.38 18.09
C GLY A 264 4.15 22.64 17.69
N GLY A 265 5.36 22.83 18.22
CA GLY A 265 6.16 24.05 18.01
C GLY A 265 6.96 24.11 16.70
N GLY A 266 7.07 23.02 15.95
CA GLY A 266 7.83 22.96 14.70
C GLY A 266 8.24 21.54 14.31
N TYR A 267 8.96 21.42 13.19
CA TYR A 267 9.51 20.14 12.73
C TYR A 267 10.86 19.84 13.38
N SER A 268 10.99 18.63 13.93
CA SER A 268 12.16 18.19 14.68
C SER A 268 13.11 17.32 13.87
N GLN A 269 12.58 16.59 12.88
CA GLN A 269 13.35 15.69 12.04
C GLN A 269 12.84 15.72 10.60
N ALA A 270 13.76 15.60 9.65
CA ALA A 270 13.45 15.47 8.24
C ALA A 270 14.13 14.21 7.68
N TYR A 271 13.34 13.33 7.08
CA TYR A 271 13.82 12.14 6.40
C TYR A 271 13.56 12.27 4.91
N MET A 272 14.61 12.21 4.10
CA MET A 272 14.57 12.57 2.68
C MET A 272 15.08 11.44 1.81
N VAL A 273 14.37 11.15 0.73
CA VAL A 273 14.83 10.34 -0.40
C VAL A 273 15.17 11.28 -1.54
N ASP A 274 16.41 11.24 -2.02
CA ASP A 274 16.96 12.15 -3.04
C ASP A 274 16.75 13.64 -2.75
N GLY A 275 16.73 14.02 -1.48
CA GLY A 275 16.60 15.42 -1.08
C GLY A 275 17.71 16.26 -1.71
N LYS A 276 17.29 17.35 -2.37
CA LYS A 276 18.16 18.39 -2.96
C LYS A 276 17.93 19.74 -2.31
N GLN A 277 16.71 20.00 -1.85
CA GLN A 277 16.38 21.26 -1.20
C GLN A 277 15.21 21.06 -0.24
N LEU A 278 15.27 21.70 0.92
CA LEU A 278 14.13 21.82 1.82
C LEU A 278 14.02 23.25 2.32
N THR A 279 12.83 23.82 2.20
CA THR A 279 12.47 25.13 2.71
C THR A 279 11.25 25.00 3.61
N LEU A 280 11.35 25.53 4.81
CA LEU A 280 10.29 25.54 5.83
C LEU A 280 9.97 27.00 6.17
N ASN A 281 8.71 27.41 6.10
CA ASN A 281 8.29 28.79 6.39
C ASN A 281 9.07 29.86 5.60
N GLY A 282 9.48 29.53 4.36
CA GLY A 282 10.27 30.41 3.50
C GLY A 282 11.77 30.42 3.79
N GLU A 283 12.24 29.73 4.83
CA GLU A 283 13.66 29.61 5.17
C GLU A 283 14.27 28.34 4.58
N LEU A 284 15.42 28.48 3.91
CA LEU A 284 16.17 27.35 3.37
C LEU A 284 16.90 26.61 4.50
N VAL A 285 16.50 25.36 4.78
CA VAL A 285 17.06 24.54 5.87
C VAL A 285 17.98 23.43 5.37
N PHE A 286 17.91 23.08 4.09
CA PHE A 286 18.79 22.08 3.44
C PHE A 286 18.98 22.42 1.95
N SER A 287 20.20 22.24 1.43
CA SER A 287 20.58 22.37 0.01
C SER A 287 21.75 21.46 -0.35
#